data_AF-A0A9W4DS45-F1
#
_entry.id   AF-A0A9W4DS45-F1
#
_cell.length_a   1.000
_cell.length_b   1.000
_cell.length_c   1.000
_cell.angle_alpha   90.00
_cell.angle_beta   90.00
_cell.angle_gamma   90.00
#
_symmetry.space_group_name_H-M   'P 1'
#
loop_
_entity.id
_entity.type
_entity.pdbx_description
1 polymer ?
#
loop_
_entity_poly.entity_id
_entity_poly.type
_entity_poly.pdbx_seq_one_letter_code
_entity_poly.pdbx_strand_id
1 'polypeptide(L)'
;MQTAPRAPRMNAHCERVIGTLRREALDHLLIGNEAHARQVLNTYARHYNGHRPHQARGQLPPLAREHTAPMTAPTPHRLLRTRVLGGVINEYRYAA
;
A
#
# COMPACT_ATOMS: atom_id res chain seq x y z
N MET A 1 -14.89 21.06 4.33
CA MET A 1 -14.35 21.96 3.30
C MET A 1 -14.79 21.43 1.94
N GLN A 2 -15.47 22.23 1.12
CA GLN A 2 -16.04 21.75 -0.15
C GLN A 2 -15.02 21.95 -1.27
N THR A 3 -14.66 20.88 -1.98
CA THR A 3 -13.80 20.96 -3.16
C THR A 3 -14.62 21.52 -4.33
N ALA A 4 -14.10 22.55 -5.01
CA ALA A 4 -14.74 23.06 -6.21
C ALA A 4 -14.72 22.02 -7.34
N PRO A 5 -15.78 21.91 -8.17
CA PRO A 5 -15.78 21.02 -9.32
C PRO A 5 -14.57 21.26 -10.24
N ARG A 6 -13.95 20.17 -10.71
CA ARG A 6 -12.80 20.20 -11.65
C ARG A 6 -11.58 20.97 -11.12
N ALA A 7 -11.42 21.09 -9.81
CA ALA A 7 -10.26 21.72 -9.17
C ALA A 7 -9.37 20.69 -8.45
N PRO A 8 -8.54 19.90 -9.17
CA PRO A 8 -7.76 18.81 -8.56
C PRO A 8 -6.78 19.30 -7.49
N ARG A 9 -6.28 20.54 -7.60
CA ARG A 9 -5.41 21.14 -6.58
C ARG A 9 -6.09 21.36 -5.23
N MET A 10 -7.40 21.61 -5.24
CA MET A 10 -8.21 21.75 -4.01
C MET A 10 -8.44 20.39 -3.31
N ASN A 11 -8.10 19.27 -3.97
CA ASN A 11 -8.19 17.92 -3.42
C ASN A 11 -6.87 17.14 -3.64
N ALA A 12 -5.74 17.83 -3.64
CA ALA A 12 -4.46 17.27 -4.07
C ALA A 12 -4.06 15.99 -3.32
N HIS A 13 -4.47 15.85 -2.05
CA HIS A 13 -4.21 14.65 -1.26
C HIS A 13 -4.95 13.41 -1.81
N CYS A 14 -6.27 13.51 -2.05
CA CYS A 14 -7.03 12.40 -2.61
C CYS A 14 -6.57 12.08 -4.03
N GLU A 15 -6.31 13.10 -4.85
CA GLU A 15 -5.80 12.91 -6.22
C GLU A 15 -4.47 12.15 -6.22
N ARG A 16 -3.57 12.49 -5.28
CA ARG A 16 -2.29 11.78 -5.14
C ARG A 16 -2.48 10.33 -4.72
N VAL A 17 -3.41 10.05 -3.80
CA VAL A 17 -3.74 8.69 -3.37
C VAL A 17 -4.31 7.87 -4.53
N ILE A 18 -5.28 8.42 -5.27
CA ILE A 18 -5.89 7.76 -6.44
C ILE A 18 -4.84 7.45 -7.50
N GLY A 19 -3.99 8.43 -7.84
CA GLY A 19 -2.92 8.22 -8.81
C GLY A 19 -1.93 7.13 -8.38
N THR A 20 -1.66 7.01 -7.08
CA THR A 20 -0.79 5.96 -6.53
C THR A 20 -1.43 4.59 -6.64
N LEU A 21 -2.69 4.47 -6.20
CA LEU A 21 -3.49 3.24 -6.32
C LEU A 21 -3.57 2.74 -7.77
N ARG A 22 -3.71 3.66 -8.74
CA ARG A 22 -3.71 3.31 -10.17
C ARG A 22 -2.39 2.71 -10.62
N ARG A 23 -1.29 3.43 -10.40
CA ARG A 23 0.07 3.01 -10.82
C ARG A 23 0.50 1.69 -10.18
N GLU A 24 0.14 1.46 -8.92
CA GLU A 24 0.57 0.29 -8.16
C GLU A 24 -0.36 -0.92 -8.32
N ALA A 25 -1.64 -0.72 -8.69
CA ALA A 25 -2.60 -1.82 -8.75
C ALA A 25 -3.57 -1.73 -9.93
N LEU A 26 -4.38 -0.68 -10.02
CA LEU A 26 -5.56 -0.71 -10.90
C LEU A 26 -5.22 -0.67 -12.40
N ASP A 27 -4.08 -0.10 -12.79
CA ASP A 27 -3.66 -0.12 -14.20
C ASP A 27 -3.14 -1.52 -14.63
N HIS A 28 -2.97 -2.46 -13.69
CA HIS A 28 -2.48 -3.83 -13.93
C HIS A 28 -3.55 -4.92 -13.72
N LEU A 29 -4.77 -4.54 -13.34
CA LEU A 29 -5.83 -5.47 -12.97
C LEU A 29 -7.08 -5.27 -13.83
N LEU A 30 -7.62 -6.37 -14.36
CA LEU A 30 -8.93 -6.36 -14.99
C LEU A 30 -10.03 -6.50 -13.93
N ILE A 31 -10.82 -5.45 -13.75
CA ILE A 31 -11.92 -5.42 -12.79
C ILE A 31 -13.21 -5.91 -13.46
N GLY A 32 -13.59 -7.16 -13.20
CA GLY A 32 -14.76 -7.78 -13.82
C GLY A 32 -16.13 -7.35 -13.27
N ASN A 33 -16.23 -6.91 -12.01
CA ASN A 33 -17.48 -6.44 -11.41
C ASN A 33 -17.24 -5.60 -10.15
N GLU A 34 -18.30 -5.02 -9.58
CA GLU A 34 -18.21 -4.16 -8.39
C GLU A 34 -17.69 -4.90 -7.15
N ALA A 35 -18.12 -6.16 -6.94
CA ALA A 35 -17.65 -6.95 -5.80
C ALA A 35 -16.14 -7.19 -5.86
N HIS A 36 -15.62 -7.48 -7.06
CA HIS A 36 -14.19 -7.60 -7.31
C HIS A 36 -13.47 -6.26 -7.08
N ALA A 37 -14.02 -5.16 -7.58
CA ALA A 37 -13.47 -3.82 -7.33
C ALA A 37 -13.33 -3.54 -5.83
N ARG A 38 -14.38 -3.84 -5.05
CA ARG A 38 -14.40 -3.65 -3.60
C ARG A 38 -13.37 -4.53 -2.90
N GLN A 39 -13.21 -5.78 -3.32
CA GLN A 39 -12.19 -6.68 -2.78
C GLN A 39 -10.77 -6.16 -3.07
N VAL A 40 -10.52 -5.68 -4.29
CA VAL A 40 -9.23 -5.10 -4.70
C VAL A 40 -8.92 -3.87 -3.86
N LEU A 41 -9.87 -2.93 -3.74
CA LEU A 41 -9.70 -1.70 -2.96
C LEU A 41 -9.46 -1.99 -1.47
N ASN A 42 -10.21 -2.91 -0.87
CA ASN A 42 -10.02 -3.31 0.53
C ASN A 42 -8.66 -3.96 0.76
N THR A 43 -8.22 -4.80 -0.18
CA THR A 43 -6.92 -5.46 -0.10
C THR A 43 -5.78 -4.45 -0.25
N TYR A 44 -5.90 -3.53 -1.21
CA TYR A 44 -4.94 -2.45 -1.36
C TYR A 44 -4.91 -1.53 -0.14
N ALA A 45 -6.06 -1.18 0.45
CA ALA A 45 -6.12 -0.34 1.65
C ALA A 45 -5.39 -0.99 2.83
N ARG A 46 -5.53 -2.31 3.02
CA ARG A 46 -4.76 -3.05 4.04
C ARG A 46 -3.25 -3.00 3.76
N HIS A 47 -2.85 -3.23 2.51
CA HIS A 47 -1.46 -3.12 2.09
C HIS A 47 -0.90 -1.70 2.33
N TYR A 48 -1.58 -0.67 1.83
CA TYR A 48 -1.16 0.72 1.90
C TYR A 48 -0.95 1.21 3.33
N ASN A 49 -1.88 0.82 4.22
CA ASN A 49 -1.88 1.27 5.61
C ASN A 49 -1.01 0.40 6.53
N GLY A 50 -0.84 -0.89 6.22
CA GLY A 50 -0.17 -1.85 7.09
C GLY A 50 1.22 -2.31 6.65
N HIS A 51 1.59 -2.13 5.37
CA HIS A 51 2.83 -2.69 4.82
C HIS A 51 3.60 -1.76 3.89
N ARG A 52 2.90 -0.96 3.06
CA ARG A 52 3.53 -0.09 2.07
C ARG A 52 4.49 0.89 2.77
N PRO A 53 5.77 0.94 2.39
CA PRO A 53 6.72 1.84 3.04
C PRO A 53 6.49 3.29 2.59
N HIS A 54 6.56 4.24 3.53
CA HIS A 54 6.43 5.68 3.24
C HIS A 54 7.72 6.41 3.59
N GLN A 55 8.38 6.97 2.58
CA GLN A 55 9.67 7.67 2.73
C GLN A 55 9.60 8.80 3.77
N ALA A 56 8.53 9.60 3.75
CA ALA A 56 8.32 10.69 4.72
C ALA A 56 8.19 10.20 6.19
N ARG A 57 7.98 8.90 6.39
CA ARG A 57 7.89 8.24 7.69
C ARG A 57 9.05 7.28 7.95
N GLY A 58 10.19 7.49 7.30
CA GLY A 58 11.35 6.61 7.48
C GLY A 58 11.14 5.19 6.93
N GLN A 59 10.23 4.99 5.98
CA GLN A 59 9.76 3.69 5.48
C GLN A 59 8.73 2.97 6.35
N LEU A 60 8.19 3.62 7.40
CA LEU A 60 7.07 3.05 8.15
C LEU A 60 5.75 3.15 7.37
N PRO A 61 4.92 2.10 7.39
CA PRO A 61 3.55 2.20 6.93
C PRO A 61 2.70 3.11 7.85
N PRO A 62 1.57 3.63 7.38
CA PRO A 62 0.72 4.58 8.09
C PRO A 62 0.26 4.09 9.48
N LEU A 63 -0.01 2.80 9.64
CA LEU A 63 -0.45 2.23 10.91
C LEU A 63 0.70 1.77 11.81
N ALA A 64 1.95 1.72 11.31
CA ALA A 64 3.09 1.41 12.16
C ALA A 64 3.48 2.64 12.99
N ARG A 65 3.78 2.42 14.27
CA ARG A 65 4.22 3.45 15.20
C ARG A 65 5.74 3.53 15.31
N GLU A 66 6.39 2.39 15.20
CA GLU A 66 7.81 2.23 15.41
C GLU A 66 8.39 1.25 14.39
N HIS A 67 9.70 1.39 14.15
CA HIS A 67 10.45 0.38 13.43
C HIS A 67 10.56 -0.85 14.30
N THR A 68 10.31 -2.03 13.74
CA THR A 68 10.82 -3.26 14.34
C THR A 68 12.31 -3.06 14.59
N ALA A 69 12.77 -3.32 15.82
CA ALA A 69 14.14 -3.04 16.22
C ALA A 69 15.14 -3.50 15.15
N PRO A 70 16.16 -2.70 14.81
CA PRO A 70 17.18 -3.13 13.86
C PRO A 70 17.76 -4.45 14.37
N MET A 71 17.67 -5.48 13.53
CA MET A 71 18.16 -6.81 13.88
C MET A 71 19.69 -6.76 14.01
N THR A 72 20.20 -6.83 15.23
CA THR A 72 21.63 -6.71 15.56
C THR A 72 22.40 -8.03 15.42
N ALA A 73 21.89 -9.06 14.74
CA ALA A 73 22.59 -10.34 14.63
C ALA A 73 22.47 -10.97 13.22
N PRO A 74 23.53 -11.66 12.74
CA PRO A 74 23.53 -12.34 11.46
C PRO A 74 22.86 -13.72 11.59
N THR A 75 21.65 -13.77 12.13
CA THR A 75 20.81 -14.96 11.97
C THR A 75 20.22 -14.92 10.56
N PRO A 76 20.32 -15.99 9.75
CA PRO A 76 19.65 -16.06 8.46
C PRO A 76 18.15 -16.18 8.70
N HIS A 77 17.49 -15.06 9.00
CA HIS A 77 16.04 -15.01 9.08
C HIS A 77 15.48 -15.20 7.68
N ARG A 78 14.67 -16.24 7.53
CA ARG A 78 14.02 -16.56 6.26
C ARG A 78 13.15 -15.38 5.83
N LEU A 79 13.42 -14.82 4.67
CA LEU A 79 12.57 -13.80 4.06
C LEU A 79 11.28 -14.47 3.54
N LEU A 80 10.14 -14.05 4.08
CA LEU A 80 8.82 -14.49 3.65
C LEU A 80 8.25 -13.48 2.67
N ARG A 81 7.84 -13.98 1.49
CA ARG A 81 7.15 -13.20 0.46
C ARG A 81 5.68 -13.57 0.44
N THR A 82 4.82 -12.58 0.58
CA THR A 82 3.37 -12.71 0.40
C THR A 82 2.96 -12.00 -0.88
N ARG A 83 2.30 -12.73 -1.79
CA ARG A 83 1.73 -12.16 -3.02
C ARG A 83 0.35 -11.59 -2.72
N VAL A 84 0.18 -10.31 -3.00
CA VAL A 84 -1.06 -9.56 -2.80
C VAL A 84 -1.62 -9.18 -4.17
N LEU A 85 -2.96 -9.19 -4.32
CA LEU A 85 -3.67 -8.93 -5.58
C LEU A 85 -3.12 -9.77 -6.75
N GLY A 86 -3.03 -11.10 -6.57
CA GLY A 86 -2.52 -12.00 -7.61
C GLY A 86 -1.01 -11.86 -7.88
N GLY A 87 -0.27 -11.10 -7.06
CA GLY A 87 1.17 -10.90 -7.20
C GLY A 87 1.57 -9.56 -7.83
N VAL A 88 0.60 -8.71 -8.18
CA VAL A 88 0.84 -7.30 -8.54
C VAL A 88 1.60 -6.59 -7.44
N ILE A 89 1.29 -6.91 -6.18
CA ILE A 89 1.99 -6.40 -5.01
C ILE A 89 2.70 -7.56 -4.30
N ASN A 90 3.92 -7.31 -3.84
CA ASN A 90 4.72 -8.27 -3.09
C ASN A 90 5.10 -7.67 -1.74
N GLU A 91 4.64 -8.30 -0.67
CA GLU A 91 5.00 -7.94 0.70
C GLU A 91 6.11 -8.86 1.20
N TYR A 92 7.08 -8.28 1.91
CA TYR A 92 8.23 -8.99 2.44
C TYR A 92 8.33 -8.81 3.95
N ARG A 93 8.52 -9.90 4.67
CA ARG A 93 8.68 -9.91 6.13
C ARG A 93 9.79 -10.90 6.51
N TYR A 94 10.53 -10.61 7.56
CA TYR A 94 11.43 -11.60 8.16
C TYR A 94 10.62 -12.58 9.01
N ALA A 95 10.97 -13.87 8.95
CA ALA A 95 10.45 -14.86 9.89
C ALA A 95 10.92 -14.54 11.32
N ALA A 96 10.00 -14.66 12.28
CA ALA A 96 10.28 -14.52 13.71
C ALA A 96 11.24 -15.60 14.21
#